data_AF-D0MU14-F1
#
_entry.id   AF-D0MU14-F1
#
_cell.length_a   1.000
_cell.length_b   1.000
_cell.length_c   1.000
_cell.angle_alpha   90.00
_cell.angle_beta   90.00
_cell.angle_gamma   90.00
#
_symmetry.space_group_name_H-M   'P 1'
#
loop_
_entity.id
_entity.type
_entity.pdbx_description
1 polymer ?
#
loop_
_entity_poly.entity_id
_entity_poly.type
_entity_poly.pdbx_seq_one_letter_code
_entity_poly.pdbx_strand_id
1 'polypeptide(L)'
;MISNEYYRSGASWEYVSQSLEPGLKEFTSLSHPWGGAPTYVLTNYVAGIRPLVFGFRHWIVNPMVTGLNITSANATVSTPYGALTAGAEGVFEVALLNSSTFQQKLAGTGEPIVFSVQL
;
A
#
# COMPACT_ATOMS: atom_id res chain seq x y z
N MET A 1 14.64 -4.60 12.88
CA MET A 1 14.38 -3.15 12.70
C MET A 1 13.89 -2.45 13.95
N ILE A 2 12.91 -3.00 14.68
CA ILE A 2 12.30 -2.35 15.86
C ILE A 2 12.55 -3.08 17.20
N SER A 3 12.98 -4.34 17.17
CA SER A 3 13.15 -5.18 18.37
C SER A 3 14.48 -4.98 19.11
N ASN A 4 15.54 -4.56 18.39
CA ASN A 4 16.86 -4.31 18.98
C ASN A 4 17.08 -2.79 19.10
N GLU A 5 17.13 -2.29 20.33
CA GLU A 5 17.24 -0.86 20.61
C GLU A 5 18.59 -0.26 20.17
N TYR A 6 19.66 -1.06 20.12
CA TYR A 6 20.99 -0.59 19.70
C TYR A 6 21.04 -0.14 18.24
N TYR A 7 20.21 -0.73 17.38
CA TYR A 7 20.24 -0.47 15.93
C TYR A 7 18.94 0.18 15.41
N ARG A 8 18.02 0.50 16.31
CA ARG A 8 16.74 1.13 15.95
C ARG A 8 17.00 2.52 15.39
N SER A 9 16.70 2.70 14.11
CA SER A 9 16.86 3.97 13.39
C SER A 9 15.53 4.69 13.12
N GLY A 10 14.40 3.98 13.27
CA GLY A 10 13.10 4.48 12.80
C GLY A 10 12.94 4.47 11.27
N ALA A 11 13.91 3.91 10.54
CA ALA A 11 13.90 3.78 9.08
C ALA A 11 14.18 2.34 8.65
N SER A 12 13.89 2.02 7.39
CA SER A 12 14.23 0.72 6.83
C SER A 12 15.75 0.55 6.70
N TRP A 13 16.25 -0.64 7.00
CA TRP A 13 17.67 -0.96 6.86
C TRP A 13 18.02 -1.40 5.45
N GLU A 14 19.30 -1.23 5.09
CA GLU A 14 19.85 -1.69 3.82
C GLU A 14 19.84 -3.24 3.77
N TYR A 15 20.50 -3.89 4.72
CA TYR A 15 20.53 -5.34 4.78
C TYR A 15 19.89 -5.84 6.06
N VAL A 16 19.09 -6.91 5.95
CA VAL A 16 18.53 -7.63 7.09
C VAL A 16 19.04 -9.06 7.04
N SER A 17 19.74 -9.47 8.08
CA SER A 17 20.24 -10.84 8.24
C SER A 17 19.11 -11.82 8.59
N GLN A 18 19.38 -13.12 8.46
CA GLN A 18 18.43 -14.16 8.87
C GLN A 18 18.12 -14.14 10.38
N SER A 19 18.98 -13.54 11.19
CA SER A 19 18.74 -13.28 12.61
C SER A 19 17.94 -12.01 12.89
N LEU A 20 17.37 -11.36 11.86
CA LEU A 20 16.58 -10.12 11.96
C LEU A 20 17.36 -8.88 12.44
N GLU A 21 18.69 -8.96 12.38
CA GLU A 21 19.65 -7.91 12.72
C GLU A 21 20.18 -7.22 11.46
N PRO A 22 20.71 -5.99 11.54
CA PRO A 22 21.28 -5.32 10.37
C PRO A 22 22.50 -6.09 9.87
N GLY A 23 22.74 -6.06 8.56
CA GLY A 23 23.83 -6.78 7.89
C GLY A 23 25.23 -6.18 8.10
N LEU A 24 25.65 -5.94 9.33
CA LEU A 24 26.85 -5.16 9.71
C LEU A 24 28.22 -5.71 9.26
N LYS A 25 28.26 -6.83 8.52
CA LYS A 25 29.53 -7.36 7.97
C LYS A 25 30.07 -6.49 6.84
N GLU A 26 29.21 -5.71 6.19
CA GLU A 26 29.54 -4.72 5.16
C GLU A 26 29.13 -3.31 5.63
N PHE A 27 29.53 -2.27 4.89
CA PHE A 27 28.93 -0.95 5.05
C PHE A 27 27.41 -1.06 4.88
N THR A 28 26.66 -0.78 5.95
CA THR A 28 25.19 -0.93 6.00
C THR A 28 24.56 0.37 6.45
N SER A 29 23.76 0.96 5.59
CA SER A 29 22.88 2.06 5.98
C SER A 29 21.72 1.56 6.83
N LEU A 30 21.47 2.23 7.96
CA LEU A 30 20.29 2.02 8.78
C LEU A 30 19.09 2.88 8.34
N SER A 31 19.21 3.58 7.21
CA SER A 31 18.14 4.37 6.58
C SER A 31 18.29 4.26 5.06
N HIS A 32 17.78 3.17 4.50
CA HIS A 32 17.99 2.80 3.11
C HIS A 32 16.67 2.54 2.38
N PRO A 33 16.45 3.17 1.21
CA PRO A 33 15.15 3.15 0.53
C PRO A 33 14.75 1.76 0.03
N TRP A 34 15.68 0.89 -0.38
CA TRP A 34 15.31 -0.44 -0.88
C TRP A 34 14.71 -1.36 0.20
N GLY A 35 14.88 -1.01 1.49
CA GLY A 35 14.26 -1.72 2.60
C GLY A 35 12.82 -1.25 2.82
N GLY A 36 12.39 -0.23 2.08
CA GLY A 36 11.07 0.39 2.14
C GLY A 36 9.97 -0.42 1.44
N ALA A 37 10.23 -1.66 1.03
CA ALA A 37 9.24 -2.49 0.34
C ALA A 37 7.83 -2.53 0.97
N PRO A 38 7.67 -2.56 2.32
CA PRO A 38 6.35 -2.49 2.94
C PRO A 38 5.49 -1.31 2.48
N THR A 39 6.09 -0.17 2.12
CA THR A 39 5.35 1.03 1.69
C THR A 39 4.52 0.80 0.41
N TYR A 40 5.06 0.06 -0.56
CA TYR A 40 4.31 -0.26 -1.79
C TYR A 40 3.55 -1.59 -1.68
N VAL A 41 4.06 -2.57 -0.93
CA VAL A 41 3.38 -3.88 -0.77
C VAL A 41 2.05 -3.71 -0.03
N LEU A 42 2.02 -2.97 1.08
CA LEU A 42 0.80 -2.76 1.84
C LEU A 42 -0.24 -1.98 1.02
N THR A 43 0.19 -0.95 0.31
CA THR A 43 -0.68 -0.16 -0.57
C THR A 43 -1.26 -1.00 -1.72
N ASN A 44 -0.43 -1.77 -2.42
CA ASN A 44 -0.83 -2.49 -3.64
C ASN A 44 -1.64 -3.76 -3.36
N TYR A 45 -1.46 -4.38 -2.20
CA TYR A 45 -2.03 -5.69 -1.89
C TYR A 45 -2.91 -5.69 -0.65
N VAL A 46 -2.50 -5.04 0.45
CA VAL A 46 -3.37 -4.97 1.65
C VAL A 46 -4.53 -4.03 1.41
N ALA A 47 -4.28 -2.77 1.04
CA ALA A 47 -5.33 -1.85 0.60
C ALA A 47 -5.80 -2.14 -0.83
N GLY A 48 -4.95 -2.76 -1.64
CA GLY A 48 -5.34 -3.27 -2.96
C GLY A 48 -5.34 -2.25 -4.09
N ILE A 49 -4.86 -1.01 -3.86
CA ILE A 49 -4.84 0.06 -4.87
C ILE A 49 -3.61 -0.13 -5.76
N ARG A 50 -3.81 -0.46 -7.05
CA ARG A 50 -2.69 -0.61 -7.99
C ARG A 50 -3.08 -0.28 -9.44
N PRO A 51 -2.12 0.17 -10.27
CA PRO A 51 -2.38 0.42 -11.68
C PRO A 51 -2.54 -0.91 -12.44
N LEU A 52 -3.49 -0.96 -13.37
CA LEU A 52 -3.58 -2.03 -14.39
C LEU A 52 -2.75 -1.70 -15.63
N VAL A 53 -2.57 -0.41 -15.90
CA VAL A 53 -1.79 0.12 -17.01
C VAL A 53 -0.92 1.27 -16.53
N PHE A 54 0.11 1.58 -17.30
CA PHE A 54 1.05 2.65 -16.96
C PHE A 54 0.36 3.96 -16.59
N GLY A 55 0.87 4.61 -15.54
CA GLY A 55 0.43 5.94 -15.12
C GLY A 55 -0.97 5.99 -14.50
N PHE A 56 -1.52 4.88 -13.99
CA PHE A 56 -2.83 4.84 -13.33
C PHE A 56 -4.03 5.24 -14.22
N ARG A 57 -3.90 5.14 -15.56
CA ARG A 57 -5.05 5.40 -16.46
C ARG A 57 -6.21 4.44 -16.18
N HIS A 58 -5.89 3.18 -15.97
CA HIS A 58 -6.77 2.17 -15.41
C HIS A 58 -6.14 1.64 -14.12
N TRP A 59 -6.97 1.42 -13.12
CA TRP A 59 -6.55 0.95 -11.81
C TRP A 59 -7.62 0.01 -11.24
N ILE A 60 -7.20 -0.73 -10.22
CA ILE A 60 -8.07 -1.62 -9.46
C ILE A 60 -7.96 -1.34 -7.97
N VAL A 61 -9.04 -1.66 -7.27
CA VAL A 61 -9.04 -1.88 -5.83
C VAL A 61 -9.38 -3.35 -5.61
N ASN A 62 -8.40 -4.09 -5.12
CA ASN A 62 -8.54 -5.50 -4.75
C ASN A 62 -7.79 -5.76 -3.43
N PRO A 63 -8.41 -5.44 -2.28
CA PRO A 63 -7.80 -5.63 -0.95
C PRO A 63 -7.59 -7.11 -0.63
N MET A 64 -6.47 -7.45 0.00
CA MET A 64 -6.22 -8.79 0.52
C MET A 64 -7.04 -9.03 1.80
N VAL A 65 -8.21 -9.64 1.63
CA VAL A 65 -9.17 -9.89 2.71
C VAL A 65 -8.97 -11.20 3.48
N THR A 66 -8.02 -12.05 3.05
CA THR A 66 -7.76 -13.37 3.67
C THR A 66 -6.27 -13.58 3.91
N GLY A 67 -5.92 -14.41 4.90
CA GLY A 67 -4.56 -14.92 5.11
C GLY A 67 -3.69 -14.12 6.10
N LEU A 68 -4.10 -12.90 6.48
CA LEU A 68 -3.34 -12.04 7.41
C LEU A 68 -4.14 -11.61 8.66
N ASN A 69 -5.37 -12.09 8.84
CA ASN A 69 -6.29 -11.67 9.92
C ASN A 69 -6.45 -10.13 10.03
N ILE A 70 -6.35 -9.41 8.91
CA ILE A 70 -6.54 -7.96 8.85
C ILE A 70 -8.04 -7.69 8.79
N THR A 71 -8.55 -6.91 9.75
CA THR A 71 -9.97 -6.53 9.82
C THR A 71 -10.27 -5.23 9.07
N SER A 72 -9.27 -4.35 8.92
CA SER A 72 -9.41 -3.10 8.21
C SER A 72 -8.08 -2.61 7.63
N ALA A 73 -8.18 -1.87 6.53
CA ALA A 73 -7.06 -1.19 5.89
C ALA A 73 -7.58 0.08 5.20
N ASN A 74 -6.81 1.15 5.27
CA ASN A 74 -7.07 2.40 4.56
C ASN A 74 -5.77 2.88 3.92
N ALA A 75 -5.84 3.31 2.66
CA ALA A 75 -4.71 3.93 1.98
C ALA A 75 -5.16 5.02 1.01
N THR A 76 -4.26 5.97 0.78
CA THR A 76 -4.36 6.98 -0.27
C THR A 76 -3.14 6.90 -1.18
N VAL A 77 -3.36 6.86 -2.50
CA VAL A 77 -2.31 6.86 -3.53
C VAL A 77 -2.40 8.14 -4.34
N SER A 78 -1.29 8.89 -4.38
CA SER A 78 -1.18 10.04 -5.28
C SER A 78 -0.92 9.57 -6.71
N THR A 79 -1.75 9.99 -7.66
CA THR A 79 -1.60 9.67 -9.08
C THR A 79 -1.45 10.95 -9.91
N PRO A 80 -1.03 10.86 -11.19
CA PRO A 80 -1.03 12.01 -12.10
C PRO A 80 -2.42 12.66 -12.30
N TYR A 81 -3.51 11.97 -11.95
CA TYR A 81 -4.89 12.44 -12.10
C TYR A 81 -5.55 12.85 -10.78
N GLY A 82 -4.78 12.91 -9.68
CA GLY A 82 -5.28 13.20 -8.34
C GLY A 82 -5.10 12.01 -7.38
N ALA A 83 -5.52 12.20 -6.13
CA ALA A 83 -5.42 11.17 -5.12
C ALA A 83 -6.55 10.14 -5.27
N LEU A 84 -6.23 8.86 -5.05
CA LEU A 84 -7.18 7.75 -4.90
C LEU A 84 -7.19 7.31 -3.45
N THR A 85 -8.35 7.20 -2.82
CA THR A 85 -8.50 6.69 -1.45
C THR A 85 -9.35 5.42 -1.46
N ALA A 86 -8.99 4.42 -0.64
CA ALA A 86 -9.80 3.23 -0.44
C ALA A 86 -9.77 2.78 1.03
N GLY A 87 -10.90 2.28 1.54
CA GLY A 87 -11.06 1.67 2.86
C GLY A 87 -11.79 0.33 2.79
N ALA A 88 -11.32 -0.67 3.53
CA ALA A 88 -11.84 -2.05 3.45
C ALA A 88 -12.78 -2.47 4.62
N GLU A 89 -13.19 -1.54 5.48
CA GLU A 89 -14.10 -1.81 6.60
C GLU A 89 -15.47 -1.19 6.31
N GLY A 90 -16.33 -1.92 5.60
CA GLY A 90 -17.72 -1.51 5.32
C GLY A 90 -17.87 -0.14 4.62
N VAL A 91 -18.09 -0.17 3.30
CA VAL A 91 -18.25 0.96 2.35
C VAL A 91 -16.92 1.38 1.71
N PHE A 92 -16.79 1.10 0.40
CA PHE A 92 -15.74 1.67 -0.46
C PHE A 92 -16.13 3.10 -0.83
N GLU A 93 -15.32 4.07 -0.43
CA GLU A 93 -15.46 5.47 -0.84
C GLU A 93 -14.33 5.83 -1.81
N VAL A 94 -14.68 6.18 -3.05
CA VAL A 94 -13.73 6.65 -4.06
C VAL A 94 -13.90 8.16 -4.19
N ALA A 95 -12.97 8.91 -3.63
CA ALA A 95 -12.90 10.36 -3.78
C ALA A 95 -11.87 10.71 -4.85
N LEU A 96 -12.33 11.23 -6.00
CA LEU A 96 -11.48 11.98 -6.91
C LEU A 96 -11.52 13.44 -6.48
N LEU A 97 -10.38 13.97 -6.03
CA LEU A 97 -10.23 15.40 -5.75
C LEU A 97 -10.36 16.17 -7.07
N ASN A 98 -11.59 16.57 -7.42
CA ASN A 98 -11.99 17.85 -8.04
C ASN A 98 -13.39 17.88 -8.67
N SER A 99 -14.18 16.81 -8.67
CA SER A 99 -15.63 16.91 -8.92
C SER A 99 -16.33 15.57 -8.69
N SER A 100 -17.31 15.59 -7.79
CA SER A 100 -18.18 14.47 -7.34
C SER A 100 -17.51 13.32 -6.58
N THR A 101 -17.88 13.19 -5.31
CA THR A 101 -17.63 11.98 -4.51
C THR A 101 -18.49 10.85 -5.07
N PHE A 102 -17.87 9.80 -5.60
CA PHE A 102 -18.60 8.61 -6.05
C PHE A 102 -18.60 7.59 -4.91
N GLN A 103 -19.72 7.49 -4.21
CA GLN A 103 -19.92 6.48 -3.17
C GLN A 103 -20.62 5.27 -3.79
N GLN A 104 -19.88 4.17 -3.98
CA GLN A 104 -20.46 2.89 -4.36
C GLN A 104 -20.22 1.87 -3.25
N LYS A 105 -21.30 1.53 -2.55
CA LYS A 105 -21.25 0.48 -1.52
C LYS A 105 -21.16 -0.89 -2.21
N LEU A 106 -19.94 -1.38 -2.37
CA LEU A 106 -19.65 -2.72 -2.88
C LEU A 106 -19.35 -3.64 -1.69
N ALA A 107 -19.99 -4.82 -1.66
CA ALA A 107 -19.56 -5.89 -0.76
C ALA A 107 -18.24 -6.46 -1.28
N GLY A 108 -17.27 -6.74 -0.40
CA GLY A 108 -16.02 -7.39 -0.81
C GLY A 108 -16.32 -8.79 -1.33
N THR A 109 -16.26 -8.99 -2.64
CA THR A 109 -16.57 -10.27 -3.30
C THR A 109 -15.34 -11.16 -3.48
N GLY A 110 -14.13 -10.65 -3.22
CA GLY A 110 -12.86 -11.30 -3.58
C GLY A 110 -12.48 -11.11 -5.06
N GLU A 111 -13.39 -10.57 -5.87
CA GLU A 111 -13.13 -10.23 -7.28
C GLU A 111 -12.57 -8.80 -7.42
N PRO A 112 -11.69 -8.53 -8.40
CA PRO A 112 -11.18 -7.19 -8.64
C PRO A 112 -12.30 -6.20 -9.01
N ILE A 113 -12.33 -5.06 -8.34
CA ILE A 113 -13.17 -3.93 -8.75
C ILE A 113 -12.31 -3.03 -9.66
N VAL A 114 -12.72 -2.90 -10.92
CA VAL A 114 -12.03 -2.10 -11.94
C VAL A 114 -12.79 -0.79 -12.15
N PHE A 115 -12.07 0.32 -12.11
CA PHE A 115 -12.60 1.63 -12.48
C PHE A 115 -11.86 2.14 -13.71
N SER A 116 -12.61 2.70 -14.66
CA SER A 116 -12.06 3.38 -15.82
C SER A 116 -12.42 4.85 -15.73
N VAL A 117 -11.41 5.71 -15.72
CA VAL A 117 -11.60 7.16 -15.77
C VAL A 117 -11.56 7.58 -17.24
N GLN A 118 -12.69 8.03 -17.78
CA GLN A 118 -12.71 8.75 -19.06
C GLN A 118 -12.34 10.21 -18.77
N LEU A 119 -11.30 10.70 -19.46
CA LEU A 119 -10.87 12.10 -19.43
C LEU A 119 -11.60 12.88 -20.51
#